data_AF-A0A1B6G4T5-F1
#
_entry.id   AF-A0A1B6G4T5-F1
#
_cell.length_a   1.000
_cell.length_b   1.000
_cell.length_c   1.000
_cell.angle_alpha   90.00
_cell.angle_beta   90.00
_cell.angle_gamma   90.00
#
_symmetry.space_group_name_H-M   'P 1'
#
loop_
_entity.id
_entity.type
_entity.pdbx_description
1 polymer ?
#
loop_
_entity_poly.entity_id
_entity_poly.type
_entity_poly.pdbx_seq_one_letter_code
_entity_poly.pdbx_strand_id
1 'polypeptide(L)'
;QTALMILRNVEEDAEVRIQAYLALVTNPTPKLAGVVKELLDKEPINQVGSFIVSHLHNLQSSTNPEKEVAKTILGNIISKKKFPFDQRKFSKNLELSYNLDALNIGAAGEVNQIFSQKSFIPRSVS
;
A
#
# COMPACT_ATOMS: atom_id res chain seq x y z
N GLN A 1 0.99 -18.10 -4.71
CA GLN A 1 -0.32 -18.22 -5.41
C GLN A 1 -1.49 -17.84 -4.49
N THR A 2 -1.44 -18.19 -3.19
CA THR A 2 -2.49 -17.90 -2.19
C THR A 2 -2.75 -16.42 -1.92
N ALA A 3 -1.71 -15.59 -1.73
CA ALA A 3 -1.90 -14.16 -1.40
C ALA A 3 -2.66 -13.38 -2.48
N LEU A 4 -2.43 -13.70 -3.77
CA LEU A 4 -3.15 -13.03 -4.86
C LEU A 4 -4.65 -13.38 -4.89
N MET A 5 -4.99 -14.63 -4.54
CA MET A 5 -6.39 -15.06 -4.43
C MET A 5 -7.08 -14.34 -3.28
N ILE A 6 -6.43 -14.25 -2.13
CA ILE A 6 -6.91 -13.52 -0.94
C ILE A 6 -7.13 -12.04 -1.28
N LEU A 7 -6.13 -11.38 -1.85
CA LEU A 7 -6.21 -9.97 -2.21
C LEU A 7 -7.41 -9.68 -3.14
N ARG A 8 -7.71 -10.59 -4.08
CA ARG A 8 -8.83 -10.45 -5.03
C ARG A 8 -10.20 -10.80 -4.43
N ASN A 9 -10.27 -11.55 -3.34
CA ASN A 9 -11.53 -11.96 -2.75
C ASN A 9 -12.15 -10.80 -1.95
N VAL A 10 -13.15 -10.12 -2.52
CA VAL A 10 -13.80 -8.96 -1.88
C VAL A 10 -14.64 -9.30 -0.65
N GLU A 11 -14.95 -10.59 -0.46
CA GLU A 11 -15.67 -11.08 0.72
C GLU A 11 -14.75 -11.23 1.95
N GLU A 12 -13.42 -11.28 1.73
CA GLU A 12 -12.46 -11.30 2.83
C GLU A 12 -12.41 -9.97 3.57
N ASP A 13 -12.05 -10.02 4.86
CA ASP A 13 -11.84 -8.81 5.63
C ASP A 13 -10.70 -7.97 5.03
N ALA A 14 -10.91 -6.66 5.00
CA ALA A 14 -9.95 -5.70 4.47
C ALA A 14 -8.55 -5.87 5.08
N GLU A 15 -8.44 -6.21 6.37
CA GLU A 15 -7.16 -6.48 7.02
C GLU A 15 -6.42 -7.63 6.33
N VAL A 16 -7.08 -8.76 6.12
CA VAL A 16 -6.47 -9.95 5.50
C VAL A 16 -6.06 -9.65 4.06
N ARG A 17 -6.89 -8.91 3.32
CA ARG A 17 -6.59 -8.48 1.94
C ARG A 17 -5.40 -7.54 1.89
N ILE A 18 -5.31 -6.58 2.81
CA ILE A 18 -4.19 -5.63 2.90
C ILE A 18 -2.89 -6.36 3.27
N GLN A 19 -2.92 -7.31 4.20
CA GLN A 19 -1.75 -8.14 4.54
C GLN A 19 -1.29 -8.99 3.35
N ALA A 20 -2.24 -9.54 2.58
CA ALA A 20 -1.91 -10.24 1.35
C ALA A 20 -1.27 -9.31 0.30
N TYR A 21 -1.73 -8.06 0.19
CA TYR A 21 -1.07 -7.05 -0.63
C TYR A 21 0.36 -6.77 -0.17
N LEU A 22 0.58 -6.52 1.13
CA LEU A 22 1.92 -6.26 1.70
C LEU A 22 2.89 -7.40 1.41
N ALA A 23 2.45 -8.65 1.58
CA ALA A 23 3.26 -9.83 1.27
C ALA A 23 3.64 -9.94 -0.23
N LEU A 24 2.75 -9.50 -1.13
CA LEU A 24 3.03 -9.51 -2.57
C LEU A 24 4.03 -8.41 -2.97
N VAL A 25 3.96 -7.23 -2.35
CA VAL A 25 4.81 -6.09 -2.72
C VAL A 25 6.19 -6.10 -2.05
N THR A 26 6.47 -7.03 -1.13
CA THR A 26 7.82 -7.27 -0.59
C THR A 26 8.83 -7.63 -1.69
N ASN A 27 8.40 -8.36 -2.72
CA ASN A 27 9.21 -8.67 -3.89
C ASN A 27 8.39 -8.42 -5.18
N PRO A 28 8.27 -7.15 -5.61
CA PRO A 28 7.35 -6.78 -6.66
C PRO A 28 7.86 -7.20 -8.04
N THR A 29 6.92 -7.49 -8.94
CA THR A 29 7.21 -7.82 -10.35
C THR A 29 6.36 -6.97 -11.29
N PRO A 30 6.77 -6.74 -12.54
CA PRO A 30 5.94 -6.00 -13.51
C PRO A 30 4.55 -6.62 -13.72
N LYS A 31 4.46 -7.95 -13.65
CA LYS A 31 3.17 -8.66 -13.71
C LYS A 31 2.28 -8.30 -12.52
N LEU A 32 2.85 -8.23 -11.31
CA LEU A 32 2.10 -7.80 -10.12
C LEU A 32 1.61 -6.37 -10.26
N ALA A 33 2.42 -5.47 -10.82
CA ALA A 33 2.03 -4.07 -11.04
C ALA A 33 0.75 -3.95 -11.88
N GLY A 34 0.65 -4.72 -12.97
CA GLY A 34 -0.56 -4.79 -13.79
C GLY A 34 -1.78 -5.31 -13.02
N VAL A 35 -1.59 -6.32 -12.16
CA VAL A 35 -2.68 -6.86 -11.34
C VAL A 35 -3.15 -5.86 -10.27
N VAL A 36 -2.23 -5.17 -9.60
CA VAL A 36 -2.56 -4.15 -8.60
C VAL A 36 -3.31 -2.98 -9.26
N LYS A 37 -2.88 -2.56 -10.46
CA LYS A 37 -3.58 -1.54 -11.25
C LYS A 37 -5.01 -1.94 -11.57
N GLU A 38 -5.21 -3.15 -12.09
CA GLU A 38 -6.55 -3.66 -12.43
C GLU A 38 -7.44 -3.77 -11.19
N LEU A 39 -6.88 -4.27 -10.09
CA LEU A 39 -7.59 -4.40 -8.83
C LEU A 39 -8.05 -3.03 -8.33
N LEU A 40 -7.17 -2.04 -8.28
CA LEU A 40 -7.50 -0.68 -7.81
C LEU A 40 -8.62 -0.03 -8.62
N ASP A 41 -8.62 -0.21 -9.93
CA ASP A 41 -9.64 0.36 -10.81
C ASP A 41 -11.05 -0.21 -10.54
N LYS A 42 -11.13 -1.42 -9.95
CA LYS A 42 -12.38 -2.13 -9.66
C LYS A 42 -12.68 -2.28 -8.17
N GLU A 43 -11.76 -1.88 -7.29
CA GLU A 43 -11.82 -2.19 -5.85
C GLU A 43 -13.04 -1.54 -5.18
N PRO A 44 -14.01 -2.31 -4.67
CA PRO A 44 -15.19 -1.74 -4.01
C PRO A 44 -14.90 -1.27 -2.59
N ILE A 45 -13.94 -1.86 -1.88
CA ILE A 45 -13.71 -1.62 -0.45
C ILE A 45 -12.76 -0.44 -0.24
N ASN A 46 -13.28 0.62 0.36
CA ASN A 46 -12.51 1.85 0.63
C ASN A 46 -11.27 1.59 1.50
N GLN A 47 -11.33 0.64 2.45
CA GLN A 47 -10.18 0.32 3.29
C GLN A 47 -8.99 -0.18 2.46
N VAL A 48 -9.22 -1.18 1.59
CA VAL A 48 -8.18 -1.77 0.75
C VAL A 48 -7.64 -0.74 -0.25
N GLY A 49 -8.52 -0.05 -0.95
CA GLY A 49 -8.10 0.94 -1.95
C GLY A 49 -7.38 2.15 -1.35
N SER A 50 -7.84 2.66 -0.20
CA SER A 50 -7.21 3.79 0.49
C SER A 50 -5.80 3.45 0.95
N PHE A 51 -5.59 2.23 1.44
CA PHE A 51 -4.29 1.74 1.89
C PHE A 51 -3.32 1.62 0.72
N ILE A 52 -3.71 0.87 -0.32
CA ILE A 52 -2.86 0.61 -1.48
C ILE A 52 -2.48 1.93 -2.15
N VAL A 53 -3.42 2.86 -2.36
CA VAL A 53 -3.11 4.16 -2.97
C VAL A 53 -2.13 4.97 -2.11
N SER A 54 -2.29 5.01 -0.78
CA SER A 54 -1.31 5.69 0.07
C SER A 54 0.08 5.04 0.01
N HIS A 55 0.15 3.71 0.00
CA HIS A 55 1.43 3.00 -0.08
C HIS A 55 2.13 3.26 -1.42
N LEU A 56 1.40 3.23 -2.54
CA LEU A 56 1.95 3.55 -3.86
C LEU A 56 2.45 4.99 -3.94
N HIS A 57 1.71 5.94 -3.35
CA HIS A 57 2.14 7.34 -3.29
C HIS A 57 3.43 7.50 -2.47
N ASN A 58 3.49 6.87 -1.30
CA ASN A 58 4.68 6.89 -0.44
C ASN A 58 5.89 6.22 -1.11
N LEU A 59 5.68 5.11 -1.83
CA LEU A 59 6.74 4.49 -2.64
C LEU A 59 7.28 5.46 -3.70
N GLN A 60 6.40 6.21 -4.36
CA GLN A 60 6.80 7.19 -5.37
C GLN A 60 7.62 8.35 -4.78
N SER A 61 7.26 8.83 -3.58
CA SER A 61 7.96 9.93 -2.91
C SER A 61 9.16 9.53 -2.06
N SER A 62 9.29 8.25 -1.72
CA SER A 62 10.31 7.73 -0.81
C SER A 62 11.73 8.02 -1.33
N THR A 63 12.60 8.43 -0.40
CA THR A 63 14.05 8.53 -0.58
C THR A 63 14.80 7.36 0.07
N ASN A 64 14.10 6.39 0.66
CA ASN A 64 14.72 5.16 1.19
C ASN A 64 15.26 4.30 0.03
N PRO A 65 16.58 4.05 -0.05
CA PRO A 65 17.20 3.23 -1.10
C PRO A 65 16.64 1.81 -1.18
N GLU A 66 16.21 1.22 -0.05
CA GLU A 66 15.64 -0.13 0.00
C GLU A 66 14.34 -0.26 -0.80
N LYS A 67 13.65 0.86 -1.05
CA LYS A 67 12.38 0.90 -1.79
C LYS A 67 12.55 1.19 -3.28
N GLU A 68 13.76 1.44 -3.77
CA GLU A 68 13.97 1.89 -5.16
C GLU A 68 13.50 0.86 -6.21
N VAL A 69 13.65 -0.44 -5.95
CA VAL A 69 13.11 -1.50 -6.82
C VAL A 69 11.57 -1.44 -6.84
N ALA A 70 10.94 -1.35 -5.67
CA ALA A 70 9.49 -1.28 -5.55
C ALA A 70 8.92 -0.01 -6.19
N LYS A 71 9.58 1.14 -5.98
CA LYS A 71 9.26 2.43 -6.60
C LYS A 71 9.33 2.35 -8.12
N THR A 72 10.37 1.73 -8.68
CA THR A 72 10.50 1.54 -10.13
C THR A 72 9.37 0.70 -10.72
N ILE A 73 8.97 -0.37 -10.03
CA ILE A 73 7.97 -1.32 -10.53
C ILE A 73 6.52 -0.84 -10.28
N LEU A 74 6.26 -0.22 -9.13
CA LEU A 74 4.91 0.10 -8.65
C LEU A 74 4.60 1.61 -8.62
N GLY A 75 5.60 2.47 -8.55
CA GLY A 75 5.43 3.92 -8.30
C GLY A 75 4.72 4.68 -9.42
N ASN A 76 4.60 4.09 -10.61
CA ASN A 76 3.86 4.66 -11.74
C ASN A 76 2.39 4.19 -11.82
N ILE A 77 1.92 3.39 -10.86
CA ILE A 77 0.53 2.94 -10.82
C ILE A 77 -0.38 4.10 -10.38
N ILE A 78 -1.25 4.55 -11.29
CA ILE A 78 -2.26 5.58 -11.02
C ILE A 78 -3.64 4.93 -10.98
N SER A 79 -4.36 5.02 -9.85
CA SER A 79 -5.75 4.54 -9.76
C SER A 79 -6.70 5.45 -10.54
N LYS A 80 -7.61 4.89 -11.34
CA LYS A 80 -8.71 5.69 -11.94
C LYS A 80 -9.79 6.01 -10.91
N LYS A 81 -9.98 5.13 -9.93
CA LYS A 81 -10.92 5.31 -8.83
C LYS A 81 -10.29 6.17 -7.73
N LYS A 82 -11.03 7.17 -7.27
CA LYS A 82 -10.65 7.96 -6.08
C LYS A 82 -11.10 7.22 -4.82
N PHE A 83 -10.21 7.18 -3.82
CA PHE A 83 -10.50 6.64 -2.50
C PHE A 83 -10.49 7.78 -1.47
N PRO A 84 -11.28 7.66 -0.40
CA PRO A 84 -11.37 8.71 0.61
C PRO A 84 -10.04 8.91 1.37
N PHE A 85 -9.88 10.11 1.91
CA PHE A 85 -8.71 10.51 2.68
C PHE A 85 -9.16 11.01 4.06
N ASP A 86 -9.28 10.09 5.01
CA ASP A 86 -9.39 10.40 6.44
C ASP A 86 -8.69 9.28 7.22
N GLN A 87 -7.50 9.58 7.74
CA GLN A 87 -6.65 8.63 8.50
C GLN A 87 -7.33 8.08 9.77
N ARG A 88 -8.41 8.71 10.25
CA ARG A 88 -9.15 8.23 11.43
C ARG A 88 -10.19 7.17 11.08
N LYS A 89 -10.45 6.94 9.78
CA LYS A 89 -11.53 6.07 9.30
C LYS A 89 -11.07 5.04 8.28
N PHE A 90 -10.07 5.38 7.49
CA PHE A 90 -9.60 4.55 6.39
C PHE A 90 -8.17 4.10 6.58
N SER A 91 -7.88 2.86 6.20
CA SER A 91 -6.54 2.28 6.24
C SER A 91 -5.57 3.10 5.41
N LYS A 92 -4.37 3.28 5.95
CA LYS A 92 -3.29 4.07 5.35
C LYS A 92 -1.93 3.45 5.63
N ASN A 93 -1.07 3.58 4.64
CA ASN A 93 0.37 3.52 4.82
C ASN A 93 0.86 4.96 5.02
N LEU A 94 1.68 5.18 6.04
CA LEU A 94 2.34 6.44 6.34
C LEU A 94 3.84 6.19 6.25
N GLU A 95 4.55 7.06 5.56
CA GLU A 95 5.99 6.90 5.35
C GLU A 95 6.66 8.26 5.45
N LEU A 96 7.82 8.28 6.07
CA LEU A 96 8.70 9.42 6.07
C LEU A 96 10.12 8.91 5.83
N SER A 97 10.76 9.40 4.77
CA SER A 97 12.17 9.18 4.51
C SER A 97 12.89 10.48 4.22
N TYR A 98 14.16 10.51 4.62
CA TYR A 98 15.08 11.62 4.39
C TYR A 98 16.46 11.07 4.04
N ASN A 99 17.12 11.72 3.09
CA ASN A 99 18.50 11.41 2.69
C ASN A 99 19.30 12.70 2.56
N LEU A 100 20.51 12.72 3.13
CA LEU A 100 21.52 13.74 2.96
C LEU A 100 22.77 13.13 2.32
N ASP A 101 22.79 13.12 0.99
CA ASP A 101 23.83 12.48 0.18
C ASP A 101 25.25 12.97 0.53
N ALA A 102 25.41 14.27 0.83
CA ALA A 102 26.71 14.88 1.17
C ALA A 102 27.38 14.28 2.41
N LEU A 103 26.58 13.74 3.35
CA LEU A 103 27.09 13.08 4.56
C LEU A 103 26.88 11.56 4.53
N ASN A 104 26.27 11.02 3.47
CA ASN A 104 25.86 9.62 3.37
C ASN A 104 25.00 9.17 4.58
N ILE A 105 24.08 10.04 5.02
CA ILE A 105 23.17 9.77 6.14
C ILE A 105 21.73 9.74 5.62
N GLY A 106 20.98 8.71 5.99
CA GLY A 106 19.55 8.60 5.71
C GLY A 106 18.78 8.09 6.91
N ALA A 107 17.50 8.42 6.96
CA ALA A 107 16.56 7.90 7.94
C ALA A 107 15.23 7.62 7.24
N ALA A 108 14.57 6.53 7.63
CA ALA A 108 13.25 6.20 7.13
C ALA A 108 12.40 5.56 8.24
N GLY A 109 11.10 5.82 8.19
CA GLY A 109 10.09 5.22 9.05
C GLY A 109 8.80 4.99 8.28
N GLU A 110 8.12 3.90 8.57
CA GLU A 110 6.84 3.54 7.95
C GLU A 110 5.88 3.02 9.02
N VAL A 111 4.60 3.38 8.88
CA VAL A 111 3.51 2.90 9.73
C VAL A 111 2.37 2.41 8.84
N ASN A 112 1.89 1.22 9.15
CA ASN A 112 0.72 0.62 8.53
C ASN A 112 -0.45 0.67 9.49
N GLN A 113 -1.43 1.54 9.21
CA GLN A 113 -2.67 1.63 9.97
C GLN A 113 -3.79 0.94 9.19
N ILE A 114 -4.34 -0.14 9.76
CA ILE A 114 -5.27 -1.02 9.06
C ILE A 114 -6.57 -1.14 9.84
N PHE A 115 -7.67 -0.84 9.18
CA PHE A 115 -9.03 -1.01 9.66
C PHE A 115 -9.73 -2.15 8.93
N SER A 116 -10.69 -2.78 9.61
CA SER A 116 -11.69 -3.63 8.96
C SER A 116 -12.72 -2.75 8.24
N GLN A 117 -13.36 -3.29 7.20
CA GLN A 117 -14.50 -2.64 6.56
C GLN A 117 -15.75 -2.54 7.46
N LYS A 118 -15.74 -3.20 8.63
CA LYS A 118 -16.85 -3.28 9.59
C LYS A 118 -16.70 -2.36 10.80
N SER A 119 -15.59 -1.63 10.95
CA SER A 119 -15.31 -0.83 12.15
C SER A 119 -14.41 0.38 11.88
N PHE A 120 -14.57 1.44 12.68
CA PHE A 120 -13.65 2.59 12.75
C PHE A 120 -12.60 2.45 13.86
N ILE A 121 -12.48 1.27 14.47
CA ILE A 121 -11.36 0.95 15.36
C ILE A 121 -10.30 0.23 14.52
N PRO A 122 -9.03 0.67 14.54
CA PRO A 122 -7.96 -0.02 13.85
C PRO A 122 -7.86 -1.47 14.33
N ARG A 123 -7.69 -2.40 13.40
CA ARG A 123 -7.37 -3.79 13.70
C ARG A 123 -5.90 -3.95 14.03
N SER A 124 -5.05 -3.23 13.31
CA SER A 124 -3.60 -3.26 13.48
C SER A 124 -2.97 -1.90 13.18
N VAL A 125 -1.91 -1.63 13.94
CA VAL A 125 -0.96 -0.53 13.72
C VAL A 125 0.43 -1.11 13.93
N SER A 126 1.29 -1.03 12.92
CA SER A 126 2.62 -1.63 12.91
C SER A 126 3.62 -0.78 12.15
#